data_AF-A0A075WUM2-F1
#
_entry.id   AF-A0A075WUM2-F1
#
_cell.length_a   1.000
_cell.length_b   1.000
_cell.length_c   1.000
_cell.angle_alpha   90.00
_cell.angle_beta   90.00
_cell.angle_gamma   90.00
#
_symmetry.space_group_name_H-M   'P 1'
#
loop_
_entity.id
_entity.type
_entity.pdbx_description
1 polymer ?
#
loop_
_entity_poly.entity_id
_entity_poly.type
_entity_poly.pdbx_seq_one_letter_code
_entity_poly.pdbx_strand_id
1 'polypeptide(L)'
;MKKTFFLFALFILILPFLVFAEDNSQQNMDKIHISGIIFDNHKEPVKEAEIKLLVDGKPYKILKEHGKVDKVISSSHGTFQLDFQLPKGLIETGKIQLEIAKTSFKKTVVEIKKEDFAVKGNEFYVNKNIILERYIGPAFWIATIVFVVTYALISFELLHRTVAAMLGAATILILTYTLGTINSDFHIISFERAIEAIDMNVIFLLMGMMVIIGVLKHTGVFQWCAYMSYKLARGNVMVLSIISFFFIAITSAFLDNVTTMLLYTPVLIEISIALKINPLSLLIPGIMASNVGGTATLIGDPPNIMIGSYTGLTFMQFVYALTPVVLICMIALIIYNKFFYSKEYKKGKVDDVDAFLSYLKEEYKITDKTLLTYGLIVMLIVVGFFATHGYWHMEVSIPALFGAGILFTYAVLTKKVKMLELIEKDIEWTTLLFFIFLFIIVGAVEEVGLLAIIADWVHNLSAGNLTVAICLILWVSAIMSAFVDNIPFTATMLPIVAYLTKVIPGAESNVLWWALALGACLGGNGTMIGASANVVTIGIAESAGYKISFFGFMKYAFVYMLITIIISNIWLLLFY
;
A
#
# COMPACT_ATOMS: atom_id res chain seq x y z
N MET A 1 -24.03 47.47 -47.86
CA MET A 1 -24.19 46.56 -46.70
C MET A 1 -24.61 47.34 -45.45
N LYS A 2 -25.83 47.90 -45.45
CA LYS A 2 -26.38 48.76 -44.38
C LYS A 2 -27.91 48.57 -44.22
N LYS A 3 -28.42 47.37 -44.51
CA LYS A 3 -29.85 47.03 -44.39
C LYS A 3 -30.13 45.65 -43.77
N THR A 4 -29.16 45.07 -43.06
CA THR A 4 -29.31 43.77 -42.38
C THR A 4 -29.05 43.82 -40.88
N PHE A 5 -28.87 45.03 -40.32
CA PHE A 5 -28.67 45.23 -38.88
C PHE A 5 -29.88 45.85 -38.17
N PHE A 6 -30.92 46.21 -38.92
CA PHE A 6 -32.11 46.90 -38.40
C PHE A 6 -33.34 45.99 -38.23
N LEU A 7 -33.25 44.72 -38.64
CA LEU A 7 -34.29 43.70 -38.39
C LEU A 7 -34.03 42.83 -37.15
N PHE A 8 -32.85 42.92 -36.53
CA PHE A 8 -32.53 42.18 -35.30
C PHE A 8 -32.79 42.99 -34.01
N ALA A 9 -32.95 44.31 -34.13
CA ALA A 9 -33.20 45.20 -32.99
C ALA A 9 -34.69 45.47 -32.72
N LEU A 10 -35.61 44.95 -33.56
CA LEU A 10 -37.06 45.12 -33.38
C LEU A 10 -37.79 43.85 -32.92
N PHE A 11 -37.06 42.77 -32.62
CA PHE A 11 -37.60 41.54 -32.02
C PHE A 11 -37.44 41.49 -30.49
N ILE A 12 -36.83 42.53 -29.89
CA ILE A 12 -36.56 42.64 -28.45
C ILE A 12 -37.58 43.55 -27.72
N LEU A 13 -38.54 44.15 -28.42
CA LEU A 13 -39.40 45.21 -27.84
C LEU A 13 -40.91 45.03 -27.99
N ILE A 14 -41.40 43.85 -28.41
CA ILE A 14 -42.83 43.49 -28.33
C ILE A 14 -42.96 42.03 -27.88
N LEU A 15 -42.79 41.81 -26.57
CA LEU A 15 -43.39 40.70 -25.84
C LEU A 15 -43.42 40.96 -24.31
N PRO A 16 -44.03 42.06 -23.82
CA PRO A 16 -44.67 42.01 -22.51
C PRO A 16 -46.07 41.41 -22.69
N PHE A 17 -46.52 40.56 -21.76
CA PHE A 17 -47.80 39.82 -21.75
C PHE A 17 -47.84 38.49 -22.52
N LEU A 18 -46.87 37.62 -22.27
CA LEU A 18 -47.24 36.26 -21.85
C LEU A 18 -46.83 36.18 -20.39
N VAL A 19 -47.78 36.59 -19.54
CA VAL A 19 -47.81 36.20 -18.13
C VAL A 19 -47.49 34.71 -18.12
N PHE A 20 -46.33 34.36 -17.55
CA PHE A 20 -46.21 33.09 -16.89
C PHE A 20 -47.42 33.04 -15.97
N ALA A 21 -48.42 32.27 -16.34
CA ALA A 21 -49.13 31.55 -15.31
C ALA A 21 -48.00 30.81 -14.59
N GLU A 22 -47.51 31.39 -13.49
CA GLU A 22 -47.06 30.57 -12.38
C GLU A 22 -48.15 29.51 -12.27
N ASP A 23 -47.78 28.29 -12.60
CA ASP A 23 -48.64 27.17 -12.38
C ASP A 23 -48.96 27.23 -10.88
N ASN A 24 -50.19 27.65 -10.55
CA ASN A 24 -50.69 27.80 -9.18
C ASN A 24 -50.62 26.45 -8.41
N SER A 25 -50.18 25.38 -9.06
CA SER A 25 -49.79 24.11 -8.47
C SER A 25 -48.55 24.19 -7.55
N GLN A 26 -47.61 25.14 -7.74
CA GLN A 26 -46.39 25.22 -6.92
C GLN A 26 -46.60 25.87 -5.53
N GLN A 27 -47.66 26.64 -5.30
CA GLN A 27 -47.95 27.22 -3.98
C GLN A 27 -48.47 26.18 -2.95
N ASN A 28 -48.78 24.97 -3.41
CA ASN A 28 -49.37 23.91 -2.59
C ASN A 28 -48.44 22.73 -2.29
N MET A 29 -47.13 22.90 -2.50
CA MET A 29 -46.12 21.87 -2.28
C MET A 29 -45.18 22.27 -1.13
N ASP A 30 -44.89 21.30 -0.28
CA ASP A 30 -43.86 21.38 0.77
C ASP A 30 -42.52 20.94 0.18
N LYS A 31 -41.47 21.73 0.39
CA LYS A 31 -40.10 21.38 0.00
C LYS A 31 -39.43 20.61 1.14
N ILE A 32 -38.85 19.47 0.82
CA ILE A 32 -38.27 18.58 1.81
C ILE A 32 -36.81 18.32 1.46
N HIS A 33 -35.97 18.48 2.47
CA HIS A 33 -34.53 18.28 2.44
C HIS A 33 -34.18 17.20 3.45
N ILE A 34 -33.73 16.04 2.97
CA ILE A 34 -33.25 14.95 3.83
C ILE A 34 -31.77 14.75 3.57
N SER A 35 -30.98 14.80 4.62
CA SER A 35 -29.54 14.57 4.57
C SER A 35 -29.10 13.63 5.69
N GLY A 36 -27.90 13.07 5.56
CA GLY A 36 -27.34 12.23 6.59
C GLY A 36 -26.10 11.50 6.12
N ILE A 37 -25.58 10.63 6.99
CA ILE A 37 -24.46 9.75 6.71
C ILE A 37 -24.91 8.30 6.89
N ILE A 38 -24.55 7.45 5.93
CA ILE A 38 -24.74 6.01 6.02
C ILE A 38 -23.46 5.40 6.59
N PHE A 39 -23.60 4.65 7.68
CA PHE A 39 -22.53 3.93 8.35
C PHE A 39 -22.73 2.43 8.26
N ASP A 40 -21.66 1.65 8.37
CA ASP A 40 -21.75 0.23 8.65
C ASP A 40 -21.75 -0.04 10.17
N ASN A 41 -21.77 -1.32 10.56
CA ASN A 41 -21.74 -1.74 11.96
C ASN A 41 -20.48 -1.28 12.72
N HIS A 42 -19.42 -0.93 11.99
CA HIS A 42 -18.14 -0.47 12.51
C HIS A 42 -18.03 1.05 12.55
N LYS A 43 -19.13 1.76 12.22
CA LYS A 43 -19.20 3.22 12.08
C LYS A 43 -18.33 3.78 10.95
N GLU A 44 -17.98 2.95 9.97
CA GLU A 44 -17.31 3.42 8.76
C GLU A 44 -18.34 3.89 7.73
N PRO A 45 -18.05 4.98 6.99
CA PRO A 45 -18.98 5.50 5.99
C PRO A 45 -19.18 4.52 4.83
N VAL A 46 -20.45 4.24 4.49
CA VAL A 46 -20.80 3.35 3.38
C VAL A 46 -20.93 4.15 2.08
N LYS A 47 -19.93 4.02 1.22
CA LYS A 47 -19.88 4.61 -0.12
C LYS A 47 -20.81 3.89 -1.09
N GLU A 48 -21.26 4.56 -2.15
CA GLU A 48 -21.98 3.93 -3.26
C GLU A 48 -23.28 3.17 -2.88
N ALA A 49 -23.89 3.52 -1.74
CA ALA A 49 -25.19 2.98 -1.37
C ALA A 49 -26.29 3.67 -2.19
N GLU A 50 -27.19 2.90 -2.77
CA GLU A 50 -28.35 3.43 -3.49
C GLU A 50 -29.44 3.81 -2.50
N ILE A 51 -29.86 5.07 -2.50
CA ILE A 51 -30.99 5.58 -1.73
C ILE A 51 -32.15 5.88 -2.67
N LYS A 52 -33.28 5.21 -2.45
CA LYS A 52 -34.55 5.44 -3.13
C LYS A 52 -35.56 6.02 -2.14
N LEU A 53 -36.31 7.01 -2.61
CA LEU A 53 -37.39 7.60 -1.83
C LEU A 53 -38.68 6.82 -2.11
N LEU A 54 -39.35 6.39 -1.05
CA LEU A 54 -40.67 5.76 -1.09
C LEU A 54 -41.67 6.66 -0.34
N VAL A 55 -42.81 6.92 -0.97
CA VAL A 55 -43.94 7.64 -0.36
C VAL A 55 -45.14 6.71 -0.41
N ASP A 56 -45.68 6.36 0.76
CA ASP A 56 -46.72 5.34 0.93
C ASP A 56 -46.38 4.01 0.23
N GLY A 57 -45.10 3.62 0.30
CA GLY A 57 -44.57 2.39 -0.30
C GLY A 57 -44.34 2.44 -1.81
N LYS A 58 -44.57 3.58 -2.47
CA LYS A 58 -44.33 3.75 -3.92
C LYS A 58 -43.07 4.59 -4.20
N PRO A 59 -42.25 4.23 -5.21
CA PRO A 59 -41.10 5.04 -5.62
C PRO A 59 -41.50 6.48 -5.96
N TYR A 60 -40.76 7.44 -5.41
CA TYR A 60 -40.98 8.86 -5.63
C TYR A 60 -39.70 9.52 -6.17
N LYS A 61 -39.88 10.49 -7.07
CA LYS A 61 -38.75 11.14 -7.76
C LYS A 61 -38.09 12.20 -6.88
N ILE A 62 -36.76 12.22 -6.93
CA ILE A 62 -35.89 13.14 -6.20
C ILE A 62 -35.46 14.27 -7.14
N LEU A 63 -35.44 15.50 -6.66
CA LEU A 63 -34.96 16.68 -7.39
C LEU A 63 -33.43 16.75 -7.32
N LYS A 64 -32.81 17.06 -8.46
CA LYS A 64 -31.38 17.38 -8.60
C LYS A 64 -31.25 18.62 -9.47
N GLU A 65 -30.10 19.31 -9.43
CA GLU A 65 -29.86 20.55 -10.18
C GLU A 65 -30.24 20.48 -11.68
N HIS A 66 -30.16 19.29 -12.29
CA HIS A 66 -30.39 19.07 -13.72
C HIS A 66 -31.60 18.16 -14.03
N GLY A 67 -32.55 17.99 -13.09
CA GLY A 67 -33.80 17.24 -13.36
C GLY A 67 -34.31 16.40 -12.17
N LYS A 68 -35.13 15.40 -12.48
CA LYS A 68 -35.69 14.44 -11.50
C LYS A 68 -35.03 13.07 -11.67
N VAL A 69 -34.53 12.49 -10.59
CA VAL A 69 -33.88 11.17 -10.56
C VAL A 69 -34.64 10.19 -9.69
N ASP A 70 -34.54 8.89 -9.99
CA ASP A 70 -35.23 7.85 -9.23
C ASP A 70 -34.43 7.36 -8.00
N LYS A 71 -33.12 7.65 -7.95
CA LYS A 71 -32.23 7.29 -6.84
C LYS A 71 -31.08 8.29 -6.68
N VAL A 72 -30.55 8.36 -5.46
CA VAL A 72 -29.30 9.06 -5.13
C VAL A 72 -28.28 8.01 -4.67
N ILE A 73 -27.00 8.30 -4.86
CA ILE A 73 -25.90 7.42 -4.44
C ILE A 73 -25.13 8.15 -3.33
N SER A 74 -24.77 7.45 -2.26
CA SER A 74 -23.95 8.04 -1.20
C SER A 74 -22.54 8.38 -1.68
N SER A 75 -21.98 9.47 -1.15
CA SER A 75 -20.65 9.94 -1.50
C SER A 75 -19.54 9.03 -0.95
N SER A 76 -18.28 9.37 -1.25
CA SER A 76 -17.11 8.71 -0.64
C SER A 76 -17.05 8.84 0.89
N HIS A 77 -17.81 9.76 1.49
CA HIS A 77 -17.89 9.93 2.94
C HIS A 77 -19.20 9.36 3.51
N GLY A 78 -19.93 8.56 2.72
CA GLY A 78 -21.23 7.99 3.10
C GLY A 78 -22.34 9.04 3.19
N THR A 79 -22.06 10.30 2.85
CA THR A 79 -23.05 11.38 2.92
C THR A 79 -24.06 11.24 1.78
N PHE A 80 -25.31 11.59 2.07
CA PHE A 80 -26.36 11.68 1.06
C PHE A 80 -27.22 12.92 1.30
N GLN A 81 -27.82 13.41 0.22
CA GLN A 81 -28.80 14.49 0.25
C GLN A 81 -29.90 14.19 -0.77
N LEU A 82 -31.15 14.28 -0.33
CA LEU A 82 -32.33 14.18 -1.16
C LEU A 82 -33.15 15.46 -0.99
N ASP A 83 -33.40 16.11 -2.11
CA ASP A 83 -34.32 17.25 -2.17
C ASP A 83 -35.54 16.80 -2.97
N PHE A 84 -36.75 17.03 -2.47
CA PHE A 84 -37.99 16.68 -3.19
C PHE A 84 -39.16 17.54 -2.74
N GLN A 85 -40.29 17.43 -3.44
CA GLN A 85 -41.50 18.18 -3.15
C GLN A 85 -42.67 17.23 -2.94
N LEU A 86 -43.44 17.43 -1.88
CA LEU A 86 -44.69 16.71 -1.61
C LEU A 86 -45.89 17.67 -1.56
N PRO A 87 -47.09 17.20 -1.90
CA PRO A 87 -48.31 17.96 -1.65
C PRO A 87 -48.48 18.29 -0.16
N LYS A 88 -48.99 19.49 0.15
CA LYS A 88 -49.26 19.92 1.53
C LYS A 88 -50.14 18.92 2.29
N GLY A 89 -49.75 18.62 3.53
CA GLY A 89 -50.46 17.70 4.43
C GLY A 89 -50.09 16.22 4.27
N LEU A 90 -49.33 15.86 3.23
CA LEU A 90 -48.88 14.48 3.01
C LEU A 90 -47.77 14.06 4.00
N ILE A 91 -47.06 15.02 4.59
CA ILE A 91 -46.10 14.77 5.69
C ILE A 91 -46.84 14.33 6.97
N GLU A 92 -48.09 14.76 7.16
CA GLU A 92 -48.87 14.42 8.36
C GLU A 92 -49.60 13.08 8.26
N THR A 93 -49.91 12.65 7.03
CA THR A 93 -50.80 11.52 6.78
C THR A 93 -50.11 10.37 6.03
N GLY A 94 -49.07 10.67 5.27
CA GLY A 94 -48.34 9.71 4.45
C GLY A 94 -47.08 9.16 5.14
N LYS A 95 -46.61 8.01 4.66
CA LYS A 95 -45.38 7.36 5.11
C LYS A 95 -44.22 7.72 4.18
N ILE A 96 -43.27 8.48 4.69
CA ILE A 96 -42.02 8.80 3.98
C ILE A 96 -40.97 7.79 4.42
N GLN A 97 -40.46 7.01 3.46
CA GLN A 97 -39.48 5.97 3.71
C GLN A 97 -38.29 6.12 2.77
N LEU A 98 -37.10 5.85 3.30
CA LEU A 98 -35.88 5.72 2.52
C LEU A 98 -35.55 4.23 2.40
N GLU A 99 -35.57 3.72 1.17
CA GLU A 99 -35.07 2.40 0.86
C GLU A 99 -33.60 2.51 0.48
N ILE A 100 -32.73 1.85 1.24
CA ILE A 100 -31.29 1.89 1.05
C ILE A 100 -30.80 0.49 0.73
N ALA A 101 -30.05 0.38 -0.37
CA ALA A 101 -29.52 -0.88 -0.85
C ALA A 101 -28.06 -0.71 -1.30
N LYS A 102 -27.20 -1.63 -0.87
CA LYS A 102 -25.85 -1.81 -1.40
C LYS A 102 -25.53 -3.31 -1.39
N THR A 103 -24.82 -3.81 -2.39
CA THR A 103 -24.37 -5.20 -2.38
C THR A 103 -23.49 -5.48 -1.16
N SER A 104 -23.61 -6.68 -0.59
CA SER A 104 -22.98 -7.07 0.68
C SER A 104 -23.51 -6.34 1.92
N PHE A 105 -24.64 -5.63 1.82
CA PHE A 105 -25.39 -5.07 2.94
C PHE A 105 -26.85 -5.53 2.90
N LYS A 106 -27.48 -5.62 4.07
CA LYS A 106 -28.92 -5.90 4.16
C LYS A 106 -29.69 -4.67 3.68
N LYS A 107 -30.61 -4.91 2.74
CA LYS A 107 -31.55 -3.88 2.28
C LYS A 107 -32.34 -3.35 3.48
N THR A 108 -32.26 -2.05 3.70
CA THR A 108 -32.84 -1.40 4.89
C THR A 108 -33.84 -0.34 4.47
N VAL A 109 -35.01 -0.35 5.09
CA VAL A 109 -36.05 0.67 4.86
C VAL A 109 -36.21 1.47 6.15
N VAL A 110 -35.90 2.76 6.08
CA VAL A 110 -35.98 3.68 7.22
C VAL A 110 -37.17 4.59 7.04
N GLU A 111 -38.10 4.55 8.00
CA GLU A 111 -39.22 5.49 8.06
C GLU A 111 -38.75 6.82 8.70
N ILE A 112 -39.12 7.92 8.06
CA ILE A 112 -38.88 9.29 8.53
C ILE A 112 -40.16 9.77 9.18
N LYS A 113 -40.10 9.98 10.50
CA LYS A 113 -41.27 10.38 11.27
C LYS A 113 -41.46 11.88 11.18
N LYS A 114 -42.70 12.35 11.35
CA LYS A 114 -43.04 13.78 11.42
C LYS A 114 -42.18 14.54 12.44
N GLU A 115 -41.92 13.91 13.58
CA GLU A 115 -41.12 14.45 14.69
C GLU A 115 -39.64 14.69 14.31
N ASP A 116 -39.15 14.05 13.25
CA ASP A 116 -37.76 14.19 12.79
C ASP A 116 -37.55 15.52 12.00
N PHE A 117 -38.62 16.20 11.58
CA PHE A 117 -38.54 17.38 10.72
C PHE A 117 -38.38 18.69 11.50
N ALA A 118 -37.33 19.43 11.20
CA ALA A 118 -37.24 20.85 11.51
C ALA A 118 -37.95 21.67 10.42
N VAL A 119 -38.78 22.64 10.82
CA VAL A 119 -39.64 23.40 9.90
C VAL A 119 -39.24 24.87 9.85
N LYS A 120 -39.10 25.41 8.64
CA LYS A 120 -38.89 26.85 8.39
C LYS A 120 -39.77 27.31 7.22
N GLY A 121 -40.97 27.82 7.53
CA GLY A 121 -41.95 28.18 6.49
C GLY A 121 -42.50 26.92 5.81
N ASN A 122 -42.39 26.82 4.48
CA ASN A 122 -42.79 25.63 3.70
C ASN A 122 -41.60 24.68 3.41
N GLU A 123 -40.50 24.83 4.13
CA GLU A 123 -39.30 23.99 3.99
C GLU A 123 -39.11 23.11 5.22
N PHE A 124 -38.90 21.82 4.97
CA PHE A 124 -38.79 20.77 5.97
C PHE A 124 -37.41 20.12 5.86
N TYR A 125 -36.70 20.02 6.98
CA TYR A 125 -35.32 19.56 7.04
C TYR A 125 -35.16 18.37 7.99
N VAL A 126 -34.46 17.32 7.54
CA VAL A 126 -34.08 16.17 8.36
C VAL A 126 -32.60 15.89 8.19
N ASN A 127 -31.92 15.68 9.30
CA ASN A 127 -30.59 15.10 9.33
C ASN A 127 -30.66 13.77 10.09
N LYS A 128 -30.42 12.65 9.41
CA LYS A 128 -30.54 11.31 10.01
C LYS A 128 -29.42 10.40 9.53
N ASN A 129 -28.60 9.95 10.48
CA ASN A 129 -27.59 8.92 10.23
C ASN A 129 -28.23 7.53 10.24
N ILE A 130 -27.78 6.67 9.33
CA ILE A 130 -28.38 5.35 9.09
C ILE A 130 -27.29 4.30 9.18
N ILE A 131 -27.56 3.20 9.88
CA ILE A 131 -26.63 2.07 9.98
C ILE A 131 -27.12 0.97 9.04
N LEU A 132 -26.24 0.51 8.14
CA LEU A 132 -26.45 -0.64 7.29
C LEU A 132 -25.68 -1.85 7.82
N GLU A 133 -26.41 -2.92 8.09
CA GLU A 133 -25.80 -4.18 8.51
C GLU A 133 -25.18 -4.91 7.31
N ARG A 134 -23.97 -5.45 7.49
CA ARG A 134 -23.33 -6.29 6.47
C ARG A 134 -24.10 -7.59 6.26
N TYR A 135 -24.08 -8.08 5.02
CA TYR A 135 -24.72 -9.30 4.56
C TYR A 135 -23.72 -10.18 3.82
N ILE A 136 -23.60 -11.43 4.27
CA ILE A 136 -22.75 -12.44 3.65
C ILE A 136 -23.50 -13.06 2.47
N GLY A 137 -23.35 -12.45 1.30
CA GLY A 137 -24.00 -12.87 0.06
C GLY A 137 -23.07 -13.59 -0.94
N PRO A 138 -23.54 -13.80 -2.19
CA PRO A 138 -22.74 -14.38 -3.26
C PRO A 138 -21.47 -13.58 -3.57
N ALA A 139 -21.56 -12.24 -3.68
CA ALA A 139 -20.40 -11.37 -3.90
C ALA A 139 -19.28 -11.59 -2.86
N PHE A 140 -19.65 -11.73 -1.57
CA PHE A 140 -18.71 -12.01 -0.50
C PHE A 140 -17.93 -13.30 -0.74
N TRP A 141 -18.62 -14.40 -1.03
CA TRP A 141 -17.97 -15.69 -1.22
C TRP A 141 -17.11 -15.72 -2.47
N ILE A 142 -17.58 -15.12 -3.57
CA ILE A 142 -16.81 -15.04 -4.82
C ILE A 142 -15.53 -14.25 -4.60
N ALA A 143 -15.61 -13.04 -4.04
CA ALA A 143 -14.45 -12.21 -3.77
C ALA A 143 -13.46 -12.91 -2.84
N THR A 144 -13.97 -13.54 -1.77
CA THR A 144 -13.15 -14.28 -0.80
C THR A 144 -12.46 -15.48 -1.45
N ILE A 145 -13.15 -16.27 -2.27
CA ILE A 145 -12.57 -17.42 -2.97
C ILE A 145 -11.51 -16.96 -3.96
N VAL A 146 -11.79 -15.94 -4.78
CA VAL A 146 -10.82 -15.42 -5.75
C VAL A 146 -9.59 -14.87 -5.03
N PHE A 147 -9.78 -14.16 -3.91
CA PHE A 147 -8.69 -13.68 -3.07
C PHE A 147 -7.86 -14.83 -2.50
N VAL A 148 -8.47 -15.82 -1.84
CA VAL A 148 -7.77 -16.97 -1.23
C VAL A 148 -7.02 -17.78 -2.29
N VAL A 149 -7.64 -18.03 -3.46
CA VAL A 149 -6.99 -18.74 -4.57
C VAL A 149 -5.81 -17.94 -5.11
N THR A 150 -5.98 -16.64 -5.36
CA THR A 150 -4.90 -15.77 -5.84
C THR A 150 -3.75 -15.73 -4.83
N TYR A 151 -4.07 -15.60 -3.55
CA TYR A 151 -3.11 -15.56 -2.47
C TYR A 151 -2.36 -16.90 -2.33
N ALA A 152 -3.04 -18.03 -2.50
CA ALA A 152 -2.41 -19.35 -2.52
C ALA A 152 -1.48 -19.51 -3.74
N LEU A 153 -1.89 -19.06 -4.93
CA LEU A 153 -1.05 -19.09 -6.13
C LEU A 153 0.24 -18.29 -5.96
N ILE A 154 0.17 -17.13 -5.29
CA ILE A 154 1.32 -16.29 -4.97
C ILE A 154 2.20 -16.96 -3.90
N SER A 155 1.60 -17.38 -2.78
CA SER A 155 2.34 -17.89 -1.60
C SER A 155 3.06 -19.19 -1.88
N PHE A 156 2.46 -20.08 -2.68
CA PHE A 156 3.09 -21.34 -3.08
C PHE A 156 3.93 -21.22 -4.36
N GLU A 157 4.13 -19.99 -4.87
CA GLU A 157 4.87 -19.69 -6.11
C GLU A 157 4.42 -20.54 -7.31
N LEU A 158 3.14 -20.94 -7.35
CA LEU A 158 2.58 -21.76 -8.43
C LEU A 158 2.48 -20.97 -9.73
N LEU A 159 2.38 -19.64 -9.62
CA LEU A 159 2.43 -18.68 -10.71
C LEU A 159 3.26 -17.48 -10.30
N HIS A 160 3.84 -16.78 -11.28
CA HIS A 160 4.49 -15.50 -11.03
C HIS A 160 3.50 -14.53 -10.39
N ARG A 161 3.88 -13.89 -9.27
CA ARG A 161 2.99 -13.07 -8.43
C ARG A 161 2.15 -12.04 -9.20
N THR A 162 2.77 -11.36 -10.17
CA THR A 162 2.09 -10.37 -11.03
C THR A 162 0.97 -11.00 -11.86
N VAL A 163 1.20 -12.20 -12.41
CA VAL A 163 0.22 -12.91 -13.24
C VAL A 163 -0.94 -13.40 -12.37
N ALA A 164 -0.65 -13.95 -11.19
CA ALA A 164 -1.67 -14.37 -10.25
C ALA A 164 -2.56 -13.19 -9.81
N ALA A 165 -1.95 -12.07 -9.39
CA ALA A 165 -2.68 -10.86 -9.03
C ALA A 165 -3.50 -10.31 -10.20
N MET A 166 -2.94 -10.26 -11.41
CA MET A 166 -3.66 -9.83 -12.61
C MET A 166 -4.88 -10.70 -12.90
N LEU A 167 -4.73 -12.03 -12.84
CA LEU A 167 -5.85 -12.97 -13.03
C LEU A 167 -6.92 -12.80 -11.95
N GLY A 168 -6.54 -12.63 -10.69
CA GLY A 168 -7.47 -12.38 -9.59
C GLY A 168 -8.26 -11.09 -9.79
N ALA A 169 -7.58 -9.98 -10.06
CA ALA A 169 -8.20 -8.68 -10.32
C ALA A 169 -9.12 -8.72 -11.55
N ALA A 170 -8.65 -9.29 -12.65
CA ALA A 170 -9.44 -9.45 -13.87
C ALA A 170 -10.68 -10.33 -13.64
N THR A 171 -10.56 -11.40 -12.84
CA THR A 171 -11.68 -12.28 -12.49
C THR A 171 -12.73 -11.53 -11.65
N ILE A 172 -12.31 -10.72 -10.67
CA ILE A 172 -13.23 -9.91 -9.88
C ILE A 172 -13.98 -8.91 -10.77
N LEU A 173 -13.26 -8.19 -11.63
CA LEU A 173 -13.84 -7.18 -12.51
C LEU A 173 -14.79 -7.80 -13.54
N ILE A 174 -14.41 -8.90 -14.19
CA ILE A 174 -15.28 -9.54 -15.18
C ILE A 174 -16.54 -10.10 -14.53
N LEU A 175 -16.46 -10.73 -13.34
CA LEU A 175 -17.64 -11.24 -12.64
C LEU A 175 -18.56 -10.10 -12.18
N THR A 176 -17.98 -8.99 -11.72
CA THR A 176 -18.74 -7.80 -11.32
C THR A 176 -19.52 -7.19 -12.48
N TYR A 177 -18.90 -7.05 -13.66
CA TYR A 177 -19.55 -6.41 -14.81
C TYR A 177 -20.35 -7.35 -15.72
N THR A 178 -20.26 -8.66 -15.51
CA THR A 178 -21.09 -9.65 -16.21
C THR A 178 -22.22 -10.14 -15.31
N LEU A 179 -21.93 -10.99 -14.31
CA LEU A 179 -22.91 -11.53 -13.39
C LEU A 179 -23.53 -10.45 -12.51
N GLY A 180 -22.73 -9.48 -12.04
CA GLY A 180 -23.23 -8.35 -11.24
C GLY A 180 -24.18 -7.43 -12.00
N THR A 181 -24.07 -7.35 -13.33
CA THR A 181 -25.02 -6.61 -14.18
C THR A 181 -26.36 -7.35 -14.33
N ILE A 182 -26.33 -8.68 -14.36
CA ILE A 182 -27.52 -9.52 -14.44
C ILE A 182 -28.24 -9.58 -13.08
N ASN A 183 -27.47 -9.72 -12.00
CA ASN A 183 -27.95 -9.75 -10.63
C ASN A 183 -27.01 -8.95 -9.72
N SER A 184 -27.53 -7.89 -9.13
CA SER A 184 -26.80 -6.99 -8.22
C SER A 184 -26.14 -7.69 -7.03
N ASP A 185 -26.62 -8.87 -6.62
CA ASP A 185 -26.04 -9.65 -5.52
C ASP A 185 -24.64 -10.20 -5.84
N PHE A 186 -24.25 -10.19 -7.11
CA PHE A 186 -22.93 -10.61 -7.62
C PHE A 186 -22.00 -9.43 -7.89
N HIS A 187 -22.46 -8.19 -7.70
CA HIS A 187 -21.64 -7.00 -7.89
C HIS A 187 -20.64 -6.85 -6.73
N ILE A 188 -19.35 -7.01 -6.99
CA ILE A 188 -18.31 -7.01 -5.94
C ILE A 188 -17.78 -5.59 -5.71
N ILE A 189 -17.27 -4.96 -6.76
CA ILE A 189 -16.63 -3.64 -6.72
C ILE A 189 -16.82 -2.91 -8.06
N SER A 190 -17.16 -1.61 -8.01
CA SER A 190 -17.22 -0.76 -9.20
C SER A 190 -15.83 -0.52 -9.79
N PHE A 191 -15.74 -0.16 -11.07
CA PHE A 191 -14.47 0.16 -11.73
C PHE A 191 -13.85 1.41 -11.11
N GLU A 192 -14.66 2.42 -10.83
CA GLU A 192 -14.23 3.64 -10.15
C GLU A 192 -13.64 3.32 -8.78
N ARG A 193 -14.33 2.48 -7.98
CA ARG A 193 -13.83 2.06 -6.67
C ARG A 193 -12.59 1.18 -6.77
N ALA A 194 -12.48 0.33 -7.79
CA ALA A 194 -11.28 -0.46 -8.05
C ALA A 194 -10.07 0.43 -8.38
N ILE A 195 -10.28 1.51 -9.14
CA ILE A 195 -9.23 2.50 -9.41
C ILE A 195 -8.89 3.30 -8.15
N GLU A 196 -9.88 3.72 -7.35
CA GLU A 196 -9.65 4.38 -6.06
C GLU A 196 -8.93 3.50 -5.04
N ALA A 197 -9.06 2.17 -5.14
CA ALA A 197 -8.36 1.24 -4.26
C ALA A 197 -6.86 1.20 -4.55
N ILE A 198 -6.42 1.60 -5.76
CA ILE A 198 -5.00 1.66 -6.12
C ILE A 198 -4.34 2.84 -5.42
N ASP A 199 -3.39 2.54 -4.55
CA ASP A 199 -2.60 3.58 -3.91
C ASP A 199 -1.51 4.13 -4.86
N MET A 200 -1.85 5.24 -5.53
CA MET A 200 -0.95 5.90 -6.48
C MET A 200 0.30 6.48 -5.82
N ASN A 201 0.29 6.78 -4.51
CA ASN A 201 1.48 7.22 -3.81
C ASN A 201 2.51 6.10 -3.73
N VAL A 202 2.09 4.88 -3.41
CA VAL A 202 2.97 3.71 -3.43
C VAL A 202 3.53 3.48 -4.84
N ILE A 203 2.67 3.49 -5.87
CA ILE A 203 3.10 3.22 -7.25
C ILE A 203 4.12 4.26 -7.74
N PHE A 204 3.84 5.55 -7.54
CA PHE A 204 4.71 6.62 -8.00
C PHE A 204 5.98 6.75 -7.18
N LEU A 205 5.94 6.47 -5.88
CA LEU A 205 7.14 6.41 -5.05
C LEU A 205 8.08 5.31 -5.54
N LEU A 206 7.56 4.08 -5.73
CA LEU A 206 8.35 2.96 -6.23
C LEU A 206 8.92 3.25 -7.61
N MET A 207 8.10 3.76 -8.53
CA MET A 207 8.56 4.14 -9.88
C MET A 207 9.67 5.20 -9.83
N GLY A 208 9.51 6.25 -9.03
CA GLY A 208 10.51 7.30 -8.87
C GLY A 208 11.83 6.76 -8.34
N MET A 209 11.78 5.93 -7.29
CA MET A 209 12.97 5.30 -6.73
C MET A 209 13.63 4.35 -7.74
N MET A 210 12.88 3.45 -8.39
CA MET A 210 13.39 2.53 -9.41
C MET A 210 14.10 3.28 -10.55
N VAL A 211 13.58 4.43 -11.00
CA VAL A 211 14.25 5.26 -12.01
C VAL A 211 15.56 5.85 -11.50
N ILE A 212 15.58 6.43 -10.30
CA ILE A 212 16.81 7.01 -9.72
C ILE A 212 17.90 5.94 -9.64
N ILE A 213 17.55 4.72 -9.21
CA ILE A 213 18.51 3.64 -9.03
C ILE A 213 18.89 2.98 -10.34
N GLY A 214 17.93 2.85 -11.25
CA GLY A 214 18.16 2.47 -12.62
C GLY A 214 19.20 3.37 -13.30
N VAL A 215 19.21 4.69 -13.02
CA VAL A 215 20.30 5.56 -13.49
C VAL A 215 21.60 5.31 -12.72
N LEU A 216 21.55 5.28 -11.38
CA LEU A 216 22.75 5.20 -10.55
C LEU A 216 23.55 3.90 -10.76
N LYS A 217 22.91 2.78 -11.10
CA LYS A 217 23.62 1.51 -11.31
C LYS A 217 24.59 1.55 -12.49
N HIS A 218 24.34 2.41 -13.49
CA HIS A 218 25.27 2.60 -14.64
C HIS A 218 26.57 3.30 -14.26
N THR A 219 26.65 3.89 -13.05
CA THR A 219 27.84 4.61 -12.57
C THR A 219 28.92 3.72 -11.95
N GLY A 220 28.63 2.43 -11.73
CA GLY A 220 29.53 1.50 -11.04
C GLY A 220 29.61 1.71 -9.52
N VAL A 221 28.71 2.51 -8.93
CA VAL A 221 28.73 2.83 -7.49
C VAL A 221 28.62 1.59 -6.60
N PHE A 222 27.78 0.62 -6.97
CA PHE A 222 27.57 -0.58 -6.17
C PHE A 222 28.80 -1.50 -6.16
N GLN A 223 29.43 -1.68 -7.32
CA GLN A 223 30.70 -2.39 -7.44
C GLN A 223 31.79 -1.68 -6.62
N TRP A 224 31.88 -0.34 -6.75
CA TRP A 224 32.86 0.45 -5.99
C TRP A 224 32.67 0.34 -4.48
N CYS A 225 31.42 0.35 -3.99
CA CYS A 225 31.11 0.15 -2.57
C CYS A 225 31.57 -1.21 -2.06
N ALA A 226 31.47 -2.25 -2.87
CA ALA A 226 31.96 -3.57 -2.51
C ALA A 226 33.50 -3.64 -2.50
N TYR A 227 34.18 -3.02 -3.47
CA TYR A 227 35.63 -2.82 -3.40
C TYR A 227 36.04 -2.10 -2.12
N MET A 228 35.32 -1.03 -1.75
CA MET A 228 35.59 -0.29 -0.51
C MET A 228 35.37 -1.17 0.73
N SER A 229 34.31 -1.99 0.74
CA SER A 229 34.02 -2.92 1.84
C SER A 229 35.18 -3.92 2.03
N TYR A 230 35.70 -4.47 0.93
CA TYR A 230 36.86 -5.36 0.96
C TYR A 230 38.15 -4.65 1.38
N LYS A 231 38.40 -3.44 0.87
CA LYS A 231 39.55 -2.60 1.22
C LYS A 231 39.63 -2.29 2.71
N LEU A 232 38.50 -1.96 3.32
CA LEU A 232 38.42 -1.69 4.75
C LEU A 232 38.61 -2.96 5.58
N ALA A 233 38.12 -4.10 5.10
CA ALA A 233 38.24 -5.38 5.79
C ALA A 233 39.63 -6.02 5.70
N ARG A 234 40.45 -5.65 4.69
CA ARG A 234 41.80 -6.19 4.45
C ARG A 234 41.89 -7.72 4.54
N GLY A 235 40.92 -8.40 3.93
CA GLY A 235 40.86 -9.87 3.90
C GLY A 235 40.30 -10.54 5.16
N ASN A 236 39.94 -9.80 6.21
CA ASN A 236 39.24 -10.37 7.36
C ASN A 236 37.74 -10.54 7.05
N VAL A 237 37.30 -11.79 6.89
CA VAL A 237 35.92 -12.14 6.51
C VAL A 237 34.89 -11.65 7.54
N MET A 238 35.21 -11.66 8.83
CA MET A 238 34.28 -11.17 9.86
C MET A 238 34.09 -9.66 9.75
N VAL A 239 35.18 -8.90 9.60
CA VAL A 239 35.12 -7.45 9.42
C VAL A 239 34.41 -7.09 8.12
N LEU A 240 34.70 -7.83 7.04
CA LEU A 240 33.98 -7.71 5.78
C LEU A 240 32.48 -7.91 5.97
N SER A 241 32.06 -8.99 6.63
CA SER A 241 30.64 -9.27 6.85
C SER A 241 29.95 -8.13 7.60
N ILE A 242 30.58 -7.56 8.63
CA ILE A 242 30.03 -6.44 9.40
C ILE A 242 29.85 -5.21 8.51
N ILE A 243 30.90 -4.82 7.76
CA ILE A 243 30.85 -3.65 6.88
C ILE A 243 29.80 -3.84 5.78
N SER A 244 29.79 -5.02 5.15
CA SER A 244 28.83 -5.36 4.10
C SER A 244 27.40 -5.35 4.62
N PHE A 245 27.12 -5.88 5.82
CA PHE A 245 25.75 -5.91 6.34
C PHE A 245 25.25 -4.54 6.75
N PHE A 246 26.09 -3.69 7.35
CA PHE A 246 25.71 -2.30 7.60
C PHE A 246 25.52 -1.52 6.30
N PHE A 247 26.38 -1.75 5.31
CA PHE A 247 26.20 -1.16 3.99
C PHE A 247 24.87 -1.59 3.38
N ILE A 248 24.58 -2.88 3.29
CA ILE A 248 23.31 -3.42 2.80
C ILE A 248 22.13 -2.83 3.57
N ALA A 249 22.18 -2.79 4.91
CA ALA A 249 21.09 -2.27 5.72
C ALA A 249 20.83 -0.78 5.48
N ILE A 250 21.89 0.04 5.41
CA ILE A 250 21.77 1.48 5.12
C ILE A 250 21.27 1.69 3.70
N THR A 251 21.83 0.98 2.73
CA THR A 251 21.40 1.00 1.33
C THR A 251 19.91 0.64 1.26
N SER A 252 19.49 -0.49 1.82
CA SER A 252 18.10 -0.92 1.88
C SER A 252 17.19 -0.01 2.72
N ALA A 253 17.72 0.87 3.57
CA ALA A 253 16.90 1.86 4.28
C ALA A 253 16.51 3.05 3.38
N PHE A 254 17.20 3.26 2.27
CA PHE A 254 16.89 4.34 1.30
C PHE A 254 16.48 3.80 -0.07
N LEU A 255 16.61 2.49 -0.27
CA LEU A 255 16.41 1.75 -1.50
C LEU A 255 15.51 0.58 -1.17
N ASP A 256 14.74 0.08 -2.14
CA ASP A 256 14.05 -1.18 -1.91
C ASP A 256 15.05 -2.34 -1.73
N ASN A 257 14.66 -3.29 -0.90
CA ASN A 257 15.41 -4.49 -0.55
C ASN A 257 15.78 -5.36 -1.77
N VAL A 258 14.87 -5.51 -2.74
CA VAL A 258 15.10 -6.31 -3.95
C VAL A 258 16.25 -5.71 -4.76
N THR A 259 16.18 -4.42 -5.08
CA THR A 259 17.19 -3.71 -5.85
C THR A 259 18.55 -3.74 -5.14
N THR A 260 18.55 -3.52 -3.82
CA THR A 260 19.78 -3.60 -3.01
C THR A 260 20.46 -4.95 -3.16
N MET A 261 19.70 -6.04 -3.02
CA MET A 261 20.25 -7.39 -3.11
C MET A 261 20.57 -7.81 -4.54
N LEU A 262 19.80 -7.40 -5.55
CA LEU A 262 20.09 -7.69 -6.95
C LEU A 262 21.47 -7.14 -7.36
N LEU A 263 21.81 -5.95 -6.87
CA LEU A 263 23.06 -5.28 -7.20
C LEU A 263 24.23 -5.81 -6.35
N TYR A 264 24.01 -6.14 -5.08
CA TYR A 264 25.09 -6.51 -4.17
C TYR A 264 25.36 -8.03 -4.13
N THR A 265 24.39 -8.87 -4.48
CA THR A 265 24.53 -10.34 -4.50
C THR A 265 25.66 -10.83 -5.42
N PRO A 266 25.75 -10.41 -6.70
CA PRO A 266 26.84 -10.83 -7.58
C PRO A 266 28.20 -10.51 -6.98
N VAL A 267 28.30 -9.35 -6.33
CA VAL A 267 29.57 -8.91 -5.75
C VAL A 267 29.94 -9.69 -4.50
N LEU A 268 28.96 -10.00 -3.64
CA LEU A 268 29.20 -10.89 -2.49
C LEU A 268 29.61 -12.30 -2.93
N ILE A 269 29.07 -12.80 -4.05
CA ILE A 269 29.49 -14.08 -4.63
C ILE A 269 30.96 -14.01 -5.08
N GLU A 270 31.33 -13.00 -5.86
CA GLU A 270 32.71 -12.84 -6.34
C GLU A 270 33.72 -12.70 -5.19
N ILE A 271 33.40 -11.89 -4.18
CA ILE A 271 34.24 -11.74 -2.99
C ILE A 271 34.34 -13.06 -2.21
N SER A 272 33.24 -13.80 -2.07
CA SER A 272 33.24 -15.09 -1.36
C SER A 272 34.08 -16.14 -2.07
N ILE A 273 34.00 -16.21 -3.40
CA ILE A 273 34.81 -17.10 -4.24
C ILE A 273 36.30 -16.78 -4.06
N ALA A 274 36.66 -15.50 -4.12
CA ALA A 274 38.05 -15.07 -3.94
C ALA A 274 38.59 -15.37 -2.54
N LEU A 275 37.74 -15.27 -1.51
CA LEU A 275 38.05 -15.63 -0.13
C LEU A 275 38.03 -17.15 0.13
N LYS A 276 37.63 -17.96 -0.86
CA LYS A 276 37.47 -19.42 -0.76
C LYS A 276 36.47 -19.84 0.34
N ILE A 277 35.42 -19.05 0.55
CA ILE A 277 34.32 -19.35 1.46
C ILE A 277 33.04 -19.62 0.68
N ASN A 278 32.10 -20.36 1.27
CA ASN A 278 30.78 -20.53 0.67
C ASN A 278 30.03 -19.17 0.61
N PRO A 279 29.60 -18.66 -0.57
CA PRO A 279 28.86 -17.41 -0.71
C PRO A 279 27.60 -17.32 0.13
N LEU A 280 26.91 -18.45 0.38
CA LEU A 280 25.70 -18.48 1.20
C LEU A 280 25.96 -17.98 2.63
N SER A 281 27.21 -18.04 3.12
CA SER A 281 27.60 -17.52 4.43
C SER A 281 27.66 -15.99 4.53
N LEU A 282 27.69 -15.28 3.41
CA LEU A 282 27.54 -13.82 3.34
C LEU A 282 26.18 -13.43 2.80
N LEU A 283 25.63 -14.19 1.85
CA LEU A 283 24.34 -13.88 1.22
C LEU A 283 23.16 -14.02 2.19
N ILE A 284 23.08 -15.12 2.95
CA ILE A 284 21.92 -15.35 3.85
C ILE A 284 21.82 -14.26 4.93
N PRO A 285 22.89 -13.93 5.67
CA PRO A 285 22.82 -12.82 6.61
C PRO A 285 22.75 -11.45 5.91
N GLY A 286 23.23 -11.34 4.66
CA GLY A 286 23.06 -10.14 3.83
C GLY A 286 21.59 -9.85 3.51
N ILE A 287 20.83 -10.87 3.14
CA ILE A 287 19.37 -10.80 2.98
C ILE A 287 18.72 -10.29 4.28
N MET A 288 19.11 -10.87 5.41
CA MET A 288 18.60 -10.46 6.73
C MET A 288 18.90 -8.99 7.03
N ALA A 289 20.12 -8.56 6.74
CA ALA A 289 20.53 -7.17 6.88
C ALA A 289 19.71 -6.23 5.99
N SER A 290 19.38 -6.66 4.76
CA SER A 290 18.54 -5.88 3.85
C SER A 290 17.14 -5.71 4.41
N ASN A 291 16.46 -6.80 4.79
CA ASN A 291 15.10 -6.72 5.31
C ASN A 291 15.03 -5.95 6.64
N VAL A 292 15.99 -6.18 7.56
CA VAL A 292 16.08 -5.46 8.83
C VAL A 292 16.37 -3.97 8.60
N GLY A 293 17.31 -3.64 7.70
CA GLY A 293 17.64 -2.27 7.35
C GLY A 293 16.48 -1.52 6.69
N GLY A 294 15.80 -2.16 5.74
CA GLY A 294 14.64 -1.60 5.05
C GLY A 294 13.45 -1.34 5.97
N THR A 295 13.38 -2.05 7.10
CA THR A 295 12.36 -1.80 8.12
C THR A 295 12.51 -0.42 8.79
N ALA A 296 13.71 0.19 8.78
CA ALA A 296 13.98 1.42 9.55
C ALA A 296 13.26 2.67 9.03
N THR A 297 12.91 2.72 7.75
CA THR A 297 12.35 3.91 7.12
C THR A 297 11.07 3.60 6.39
N LEU A 298 10.32 4.66 6.06
CA LEU A 298 9.11 4.59 5.27
C LEU A 298 9.32 3.96 3.88
N ILE A 299 10.53 4.01 3.31
CA ILE A 299 10.78 3.75 1.89
C ILE A 299 11.55 2.46 1.66
N GLY A 300 12.25 1.96 2.69
CA GLY A 300 13.17 0.83 2.52
C GLY A 300 12.52 -0.51 2.17
N ASP A 301 11.23 -0.69 2.46
CA ASP A 301 10.47 -1.90 2.14
C ASP A 301 9.03 -1.53 1.75
N PRO A 302 8.41 -2.15 0.73
CA PRO A 302 7.06 -1.78 0.34
C PRO A 302 5.98 -1.90 1.43
N PRO A 303 6.02 -2.87 2.38
CA PRO A 303 5.14 -2.85 3.55
C PRO A 303 5.11 -1.50 4.28
N ASN A 304 6.27 -0.88 4.50
CA ASN A 304 6.35 0.41 5.17
C ASN A 304 5.75 1.53 4.33
N ILE A 305 6.03 1.53 3.02
CA ILE A 305 5.45 2.49 2.08
C ILE A 305 3.91 2.43 2.15
N MET A 306 3.37 1.22 2.13
CA MET A 306 1.93 0.96 2.21
C MET A 306 1.33 1.41 3.54
N ILE A 307 1.98 1.11 4.67
CA ILE A 307 1.53 1.56 5.99
C ILE A 307 1.54 3.09 6.05
N GLY A 308 2.63 3.75 5.64
CA GLY A 308 2.71 5.20 5.71
C GLY A 308 1.74 5.92 4.79
N SER A 309 1.53 5.41 3.58
CA SER A 309 0.54 5.97 2.65
C SER A 309 -0.90 5.81 3.18
N TYR A 310 -1.22 4.65 3.76
CA TYR A 310 -2.54 4.39 4.34
C TYR A 310 -2.83 5.23 5.60
N THR A 311 -1.80 5.51 6.42
CA THR A 311 -1.94 6.18 7.71
C THR A 311 -1.63 7.68 7.69
N GLY A 312 -0.95 8.15 6.65
CA GLY A 312 -0.34 9.49 6.62
C GLY A 312 0.88 9.64 7.54
N LEU A 313 1.44 8.55 8.05
CA LEU A 313 2.64 8.59 8.90
C LEU A 313 3.85 9.08 8.10
N THR A 314 4.59 10.01 8.71
CA THR A 314 5.71 10.68 8.06
C THR A 314 6.99 9.85 8.08
N PHE A 315 7.88 10.10 7.13
CA PHE A 315 9.21 9.48 7.05
C PHE A 315 9.96 9.56 8.39
N MET A 316 9.96 10.72 9.05
CA MET A 316 10.65 10.90 10.32
C MET A 316 10.00 10.14 11.47
N GLN A 317 8.68 9.94 11.46
CA GLN A 317 8.02 9.08 12.45
C GLN A 317 8.47 7.62 12.33
N PHE A 318 8.60 7.10 11.11
CA PHE A 318 9.20 5.77 10.88
C PHE A 318 10.64 5.71 11.42
N VAL A 319 11.47 6.70 11.06
CA VAL A 319 12.87 6.75 11.51
C VAL A 319 12.95 6.72 13.04
N TYR A 320 12.17 7.55 13.73
CA TYR A 320 12.20 7.61 15.20
C TYR A 320 11.64 6.35 15.87
N ALA A 321 10.57 5.77 15.33
CA ALA A 321 9.93 4.60 15.92
C ALA A 321 10.73 3.30 15.68
N LEU A 322 11.28 3.12 14.47
CA LEU A 322 11.80 1.83 14.01
C LEU A 322 13.34 1.76 13.97
N THR A 323 14.05 2.85 13.73
CA THR A 323 15.53 2.82 13.66
C THR A 323 16.19 2.28 14.93
N PRO A 324 15.76 2.67 16.16
CA PRO A 324 16.39 2.15 17.37
C PRO A 324 16.30 0.63 17.50
N VAL A 325 15.13 0.05 17.26
CA VAL A 325 14.94 -1.41 17.30
C VAL A 325 15.67 -2.11 16.15
N VAL A 326 15.71 -1.50 14.96
CA VAL A 326 16.49 -2.00 13.82
C VAL A 326 17.98 -2.07 14.13
N LEU A 327 18.55 -1.06 14.81
CA LEU A 327 19.96 -1.10 15.22
C LEU A 327 20.24 -2.23 16.21
N ILE A 328 19.32 -2.50 17.14
CA ILE A 328 19.44 -3.63 18.08
C ILE A 328 19.37 -4.95 17.31
N CYS A 329 18.44 -5.09 16.35
CA CYS A 329 18.36 -6.26 15.48
C CYS A 329 19.63 -6.45 14.64
N MET A 330 20.22 -5.39 14.10
CA MET A 330 21.49 -5.45 13.36
C MET A 330 22.66 -5.91 14.25
N ILE A 331 22.72 -5.45 15.51
CA ILE A 331 23.70 -5.95 16.48
C ILE A 331 23.45 -7.44 16.75
N ALA A 332 22.20 -7.84 16.94
CA ALA A 332 21.83 -9.25 17.12
C ALA A 332 22.22 -10.11 15.90
N LEU A 333 22.08 -9.59 14.68
CA LEU A 333 22.52 -10.25 13.45
C LEU A 333 24.02 -10.50 13.45
N ILE A 334 24.82 -9.50 13.83
CA ILE A 334 26.28 -9.62 13.88
C ILE A 334 26.69 -10.66 14.92
N ILE A 335 26.06 -10.64 16.09
CA ILE A 335 26.32 -11.61 17.15
C ILE A 335 25.94 -13.02 16.69
N TYR A 336 24.73 -13.18 16.15
CA TYR A 336 24.23 -14.44 15.61
C TYR A 336 25.17 -15.01 14.54
N ASN A 337 25.54 -14.16 13.58
CA ASN A 337 26.44 -14.51 12.49
C ASN A 337 27.83 -14.89 12.98
N LYS A 338 28.37 -14.16 13.98
CA LYS A 338 29.67 -14.46 14.60
C LYS A 338 29.69 -15.87 15.20
N PHE A 339 28.61 -16.33 15.81
CA PHE A 339 28.54 -17.69 16.37
C PHE A 339 28.26 -18.73 15.30
N PHE A 340 27.35 -18.43 14.38
CA PHE A 340 26.87 -19.39 13.40
C PHE A 340 27.89 -19.67 12.29
N TYR A 341 28.44 -18.62 11.69
CA TYR A 341 29.32 -18.70 10.53
C TYR A 341 30.81 -18.55 10.89
N SER A 342 31.17 -18.47 12.18
CA SER A 342 32.57 -18.37 12.65
C SER A 342 33.50 -19.38 11.99
N LYS A 343 33.05 -20.64 11.90
CA LYS A 343 33.85 -21.73 11.34
C LYS A 343 34.11 -21.53 9.86
N GLU A 344 33.12 -21.04 9.12
CA GLU A 344 33.24 -20.75 7.69
C GLU A 344 34.12 -19.52 7.45
N TYR A 345 33.93 -18.46 8.24
CA TYR A 345 34.73 -17.24 8.12
C TYR A 345 36.21 -17.48 8.45
N LYS A 346 36.51 -18.42 9.35
CA LYS A 346 37.89 -18.86 9.64
C LYS A 346 38.52 -19.67 8.50
N LYS A 347 37.73 -20.25 7.58
CA LYS A 347 38.27 -20.89 6.38
C LYS A 347 38.74 -19.87 5.35
N GLY A 348 38.26 -18.64 5.45
CA GLY A 348 38.64 -17.53 4.58
C GLY A 348 40.16 -17.40 4.53
N LYS A 349 40.73 -17.67 3.36
CA LYS A 349 42.15 -17.52 3.09
C LYS A 349 42.31 -16.51 1.98
N VAL A 350 43.18 -15.54 2.23
CA VAL A 350 43.62 -14.63 1.18
C VAL A 350 45.08 -14.90 0.97
N ASP A 351 45.42 -15.49 -0.17
CA ASP A 351 46.81 -15.84 -0.49
C ASP A 351 47.63 -14.54 -0.69
N ASP A 352 47.04 -13.52 -1.33
CA ASP A 352 47.60 -12.18 -1.46
C ASP A 352 46.48 -11.12 -1.46
N VAL A 353 46.33 -10.42 -0.33
CA VAL A 353 45.31 -9.39 -0.12
C VAL A 353 45.54 -8.19 -1.06
N ASP A 354 46.79 -7.83 -1.31
CA ASP A 354 47.14 -6.64 -2.09
C ASP A 354 46.96 -6.88 -3.59
N ALA A 355 47.27 -8.09 -4.07
CA ALA A 355 46.97 -8.48 -5.45
C ALA A 355 45.46 -8.51 -5.73
N PHE A 356 44.67 -9.09 -4.82
CA PHE A 356 43.21 -9.12 -5.00
C PHE A 356 42.58 -7.72 -4.84
N LEU A 357 43.08 -6.89 -3.93
CA LEU A 357 42.69 -5.47 -3.85
C LEU A 357 42.97 -4.72 -5.15
N SER A 358 44.11 -5.00 -5.79
CA SER A 358 44.48 -4.37 -7.05
C SER A 358 43.57 -4.81 -8.19
N TYR A 359 43.22 -6.10 -8.25
CA TYR A 359 42.22 -6.63 -9.17
C TYR A 359 40.85 -5.95 -8.98
N LEU A 360 40.33 -5.95 -7.74
CA LEU A 360 39.04 -5.33 -7.42
C LEU A 360 39.00 -3.84 -7.74
N LYS A 361 40.11 -3.12 -7.52
CA LYS A 361 40.20 -1.69 -7.83
C LYS A 361 40.04 -1.40 -9.32
N GLU A 362 40.55 -2.27 -10.19
CA GLU A 362 40.45 -2.13 -11.64
C GLU A 362 39.07 -2.53 -12.17
N GLU A 363 38.53 -3.65 -11.67
CA GLU A 363 37.25 -4.19 -12.11
C GLU A 363 36.07 -3.36 -11.57
N TYR A 364 36.11 -2.95 -10.30
CA TYR A 364 35.01 -2.28 -9.61
C TYR A 364 35.23 -0.76 -9.47
N LYS A 365 35.61 -0.14 -10.58
CA LYS A 365 35.77 1.31 -10.66
C LYS A 365 34.45 2.03 -10.93
N ILE A 366 34.36 3.26 -10.43
CA ILE A 366 33.31 4.19 -10.83
C ILE A 366 33.50 4.50 -12.31
N THR A 367 32.54 4.11 -13.14
CA THR A 367 32.55 4.27 -14.60
C THR A 367 32.20 5.70 -14.98
N ASP A 368 31.28 6.34 -14.26
CA ASP A 368 30.83 7.71 -14.51
C ASP A 368 30.70 8.53 -13.22
N LYS A 369 31.78 9.26 -12.91
CA LYS A 369 31.84 10.13 -11.73
C LYS A 369 30.88 11.31 -11.80
N THR A 370 30.62 11.83 -13.00
CA THR A 370 29.77 13.00 -13.18
C THR A 370 28.32 12.62 -12.93
N LEU A 371 27.84 11.56 -13.59
CA LEU A 371 26.50 11.03 -13.37
C LEU A 371 26.29 10.61 -11.90
N LEU A 372 27.28 9.99 -11.28
CA LEU A 372 27.23 9.66 -9.85
C LEU A 372 27.08 10.91 -8.98
N THR A 373 27.84 11.97 -9.24
CA THR A 373 27.78 13.21 -8.46
C THR A 373 26.39 13.85 -8.56
N TYR A 374 25.85 13.98 -9.78
CA TYR A 374 24.49 14.49 -9.97
C TYR A 374 23.45 13.59 -9.30
N GLY A 375 23.58 12.27 -9.45
CA GLY A 375 22.67 11.32 -8.83
C GLY A 375 22.70 11.37 -7.30
N LEU A 376 23.88 11.52 -6.68
CA LEU A 376 24.02 11.70 -5.23
C LEU A 376 23.43 13.03 -4.75
N ILE A 377 23.61 14.12 -5.51
CA ILE A 377 22.98 15.41 -5.20
C ILE A 377 21.46 15.28 -5.25
N VAL A 378 20.92 14.66 -6.30
CA VAL A 378 19.48 14.42 -6.43
C VAL A 378 18.96 13.54 -5.29
N MET A 379 19.63 12.44 -4.97
CA MET A 379 19.31 11.59 -3.82
C MET A 379 19.27 12.38 -2.51
N LEU A 380 20.28 13.24 -2.26
CA LEU A 380 20.33 14.05 -1.06
C LEU A 380 19.16 15.05 -0.99
N ILE A 381 18.78 15.66 -2.12
CA ILE A 381 17.61 16.54 -2.21
C ILE A 381 16.32 15.75 -1.93
N VAL A 382 16.16 14.58 -2.55
CA VAL A 382 14.98 13.71 -2.37
C VAL A 382 14.85 13.25 -0.92
N VAL A 383 15.94 12.78 -0.31
CA VAL A 383 15.97 12.41 1.12
C VAL A 383 15.68 13.60 2.02
N GLY A 384 16.18 14.81 1.69
CA GLY A 384 15.85 16.03 2.41
C GLY A 384 14.35 16.38 2.34
N PHE A 385 13.72 16.17 1.18
CA PHE A 385 12.28 16.33 1.05
C PHE A 385 11.51 15.23 1.78
N PHE A 386 11.97 13.98 1.80
CA PHE A 386 11.37 12.95 2.65
C PHE A 386 11.44 13.35 4.12
N ALA A 387 12.59 13.79 4.62
CA ALA A 387 12.70 14.23 6.01
C ALA A 387 11.75 15.38 6.37
N THR A 388 11.35 16.20 5.38
CA THR A 388 10.51 17.39 5.60
C THR A 388 9.08 17.26 5.06
N HIS A 389 8.69 16.15 4.40
CA HIS A 389 7.44 16.05 3.64
C HIS A 389 6.19 16.34 4.49
N GLY A 390 6.22 15.95 5.77
CA GLY A 390 5.13 16.22 6.71
C GLY A 390 4.90 17.70 6.98
N TYR A 391 5.95 18.53 6.94
CA TYR A 391 5.84 19.99 7.06
C TYR A 391 5.18 20.62 5.83
N TRP A 392 5.40 20.03 4.65
CA TRP A 392 4.87 20.54 3.39
C TRP A 392 3.46 20.03 3.07
N HIS A 393 2.90 19.14 3.89
CA HIS A 393 1.69 18.37 3.57
C HIS A 393 1.79 17.72 2.18
N MET A 394 2.98 17.22 1.88
CA MET A 394 3.34 16.67 0.59
C MET A 394 3.49 15.15 0.72
N GLU A 395 2.99 14.44 -0.28
CA GLU A 395 3.19 13.01 -0.39
C GLU A 395 4.63 12.67 -0.77
N VAL A 396 5.14 11.55 -0.23
CA VAL A 396 6.51 11.10 -0.50
C VAL A 396 6.75 10.70 -1.96
N SER A 397 5.71 10.37 -2.71
CA SER A 397 5.82 10.09 -4.14
C SER A 397 6.28 11.31 -4.95
N ILE A 398 5.93 12.52 -4.53
CA ILE A 398 6.19 13.76 -5.28
C ILE A 398 7.70 14.06 -5.36
N PRO A 399 8.46 14.09 -4.25
CA PRO A 399 9.91 14.24 -4.32
C PRO A 399 10.60 13.16 -5.13
N ALA A 400 10.15 11.90 -4.99
CA ALA A 400 10.72 10.78 -5.72
C ALA A 400 10.56 10.95 -7.23
N LEU A 401 9.35 11.28 -7.70
CA LEU A 401 9.08 11.58 -9.11
C LEU A 401 9.86 12.80 -9.61
N PHE A 402 9.95 13.85 -8.80
CA PHE A 402 10.71 15.06 -9.16
C PHE A 402 12.20 14.75 -9.33
N GLY A 403 12.80 14.06 -8.37
CA GLY A 403 14.20 13.63 -8.45
C GLY A 403 14.46 12.67 -9.61
N ALA A 404 13.57 11.70 -9.81
CA ALA A 404 13.61 10.79 -10.95
C ALA A 404 13.56 11.54 -12.28
N GLY A 405 12.64 12.49 -12.43
CA GLY A 405 12.50 13.29 -13.64
C GLY A 405 13.77 14.11 -13.97
N ILE A 406 14.35 14.78 -12.98
CA ILE A 406 15.60 15.54 -13.14
C ILE A 406 16.75 14.63 -13.55
N LEU A 407 16.98 13.56 -12.77
CA LEU A 407 18.11 12.67 -12.99
C LEU A 407 17.99 11.91 -14.32
N PHE A 408 16.78 11.45 -14.64
CA PHE A 408 16.51 10.75 -15.88
C PHE A 408 16.69 11.65 -17.10
N THR A 409 16.19 12.89 -17.03
CA THR A 409 16.37 13.87 -18.10
C THR A 409 17.85 14.19 -18.31
N TYR A 410 18.60 14.41 -17.23
CA TYR A 410 20.04 14.60 -17.33
C TYR A 410 20.73 13.40 -17.99
N ALA A 411 20.45 12.19 -17.53
CA ALA A 411 21.07 10.95 -18.02
C ALA A 411 20.79 10.69 -19.51
N VAL A 412 19.56 10.98 -19.96
CA VAL A 412 19.15 10.81 -21.36
C VAL A 412 19.75 11.90 -22.25
N LEU A 413 19.67 13.18 -21.85
CA LEU A 413 20.19 14.30 -22.66
C LEU A 413 21.70 14.24 -22.82
N THR A 414 22.42 13.77 -21.80
CA THR A 414 23.87 13.57 -21.85
C THR A 414 24.27 12.25 -22.53
N LYS A 415 23.30 11.47 -23.01
CA LYS A 415 23.47 10.14 -23.64
C LYS A 415 24.25 9.15 -22.77
N LYS A 416 24.26 9.35 -21.46
CA LYS A 416 24.89 8.45 -20.49
C LYS A 416 24.07 7.19 -20.30
N VAL A 417 22.76 7.31 -20.46
CA VAL A 417 21.81 6.20 -20.39
C VAL A 417 20.87 6.27 -21.58
N LYS A 418 20.57 5.12 -22.20
CA LYS A 418 19.54 5.02 -23.25
C LYS A 418 18.17 4.93 -22.60
N MET A 419 17.26 5.81 -22.99
CA MET A 419 15.89 5.89 -22.45
C MET A 419 15.17 4.54 -22.47
N LEU A 420 15.13 3.87 -23.62
CA LEU A 420 14.45 2.57 -23.77
C LEU A 420 15.09 1.48 -22.90
N GLU A 421 16.41 1.45 -22.83
CA GLU A 421 17.13 0.46 -22.02
C GLU A 421 16.82 0.61 -20.53
N LEU A 422 16.78 1.85 -20.03
CA LEU A 422 16.40 2.10 -18.65
C LEU A 422 14.95 1.69 -18.38
N ILE A 423 14.03 2.10 -19.25
CA ILE A 423 12.61 1.81 -19.08
C ILE A 423 12.36 0.29 -19.14
N GLU A 424 13.01 -0.43 -20.04
CA GLU A 424 12.77 -1.86 -20.25
C GLU A 424 13.48 -2.77 -19.24
N LYS A 425 14.71 -2.43 -18.85
CA LYS A 425 15.57 -3.32 -18.04
C LYS A 425 15.74 -2.89 -16.59
N ASP A 426 15.56 -1.61 -16.29
CA ASP A 426 15.94 -1.06 -14.99
C ASP A 426 14.74 -0.75 -14.13
N ILE A 427 13.56 -0.53 -14.73
CA ILE A 427 12.30 -0.38 -14.02
C ILE A 427 11.62 -1.75 -13.85
N GLU A 428 11.26 -2.09 -12.61
CA GLU A 428 10.56 -3.34 -12.31
C GLU A 428 9.04 -3.23 -12.57
N TRP A 429 8.66 -3.25 -13.85
CA TRP A 429 7.25 -3.21 -14.26
C TRP A 429 6.40 -4.33 -13.64
N THR A 430 6.99 -5.51 -13.45
CA THR A 430 6.34 -6.65 -12.82
C THR A 430 5.91 -6.33 -11.39
N THR A 431 6.75 -5.61 -10.64
CA THR A 431 6.47 -5.15 -9.28
C THR A 431 5.37 -4.08 -9.29
N LEU A 432 5.47 -3.05 -10.14
CA LEU A 432 4.43 -2.00 -10.24
C LEU A 432 3.04 -2.56 -10.61
N LEU A 433 2.97 -3.44 -11.61
CA LEU A 433 1.73 -4.09 -12.03
C LEU A 433 1.17 -4.99 -10.91
N PHE A 434 2.04 -5.68 -10.19
CA PHE A 434 1.63 -6.51 -9.06
C PHE A 434 0.90 -5.69 -7.99
N PHE A 435 1.42 -4.52 -7.59
CA PHE A 435 0.75 -3.64 -6.63
C PHE A 435 -0.60 -3.16 -7.13
N ILE A 436 -0.69 -2.72 -8.39
CA ILE A 436 -1.95 -2.25 -8.99
C ILE A 436 -3.04 -3.32 -8.88
N PHE A 437 -2.74 -4.55 -9.31
CA PHE A 437 -3.72 -5.63 -9.29
C PHE A 437 -4.00 -6.15 -7.87
N LEU A 438 -2.99 -6.18 -7.01
CA LEU A 438 -3.16 -6.54 -5.61
C LEU A 438 -4.10 -5.57 -4.89
N PHE A 439 -3.94 -4.25 -5.10
CA PHE A 439 -4.82 -3.24 -4.50
C PHE A 439 -6.27 -3.38 -4.96
N ILE A 440 -6.50 -3.71 -6.23
CA ILE A 440 -7.85 -4.00 -6.74
C ILE A 440 -8.46 -5.20 -5.99
N ILE A 441 -7.70 -6.28 -5.81
CA ILE A 441 -8.18 -7.47 -5.08
C ILE A 441 -8.47 -7.14 -3.61
N VAL A 442 -7.57 -6.39 -2.95
CA VAL A 442 -7.72 -5.99 -1.55
C VAL A 442 -8.95 -5.09 -1.37
N GLY A 443 -9.13 -4.10 -2.26
CA GLY A 443 -10.31 -3.24 -2.28
C GLY A 443 -11.59 -4.04 -2.48
N ALA A 444 -11.58 -5.07 -3.32
CA ALA A 444 -12.74 -5.93 -3.54
C ALA A 444 -13.15 -6.73 -2.29
N VAL A 445 -12.18 -7.29 -1.56
CA VAL A 445 -12.49 -8.01 -0.30
C VAL A 445 -12.85 -7.07 0.85
N GLU A 446 -12.36 -5.83 0.82
CA GLU A 446 -12.78 -4.75 1.72
C GLU A 446 -14.25 -4.37 1.48
N GLU A 447 -14.65 -4.14 0.21
CA GLU A 447 -16.02 -3.77 -0.16
C GLU A 447 -17.05 -4.81 0.30
N VAL A 448 -16.76 -6.11 0.13
CA VAL A 448 -17.66 -7.17 0.58
C VAL A 448 -17.63 -7.41 2.10
N GLY A 449 -16.68 -6.82 2.82
CA GLY A 449 -16.60 -6.86 4.28
C GLY A 449 -15.84 -8.04 4.88
N LEU A 450 -15.01 -8.75 4.12
CA LEU A 450 -14.16 -9.82 4.66
C LEU A 450 -13.21 -9.30 5.73
N LEU A 451 -12.60 -8.14 5.48
CA LEU A 451 -11.63 -7.55 6.40
C LEU A 451 -12.26 -7.13 7.73
N ALA A 452 -13.50 -6.66 7.70
CA ALA A 452 -14.27 -6.32 8.91
C ALA A 452 -14.52 -7.55 9.81
N ILE A 453 -14.84 -8.71 9.21
CA ILE A 453 -15.02 -9.97 9.96
C ILE A 453 -13.72 -10.41 10.63
N ILE A 454 -12.59 -10.31 9.93
CA ILE A 454 -11.27 -10.64 10.49
C ILE A 454 -10.95 -9.68 11.64
N ALA A 455 -11.24 -8.39 11.46
CA ALA A 455 -10.99 -7.39 12.48
C ALA A 455 -11.82 -7.61 13.75
N ASP A 456 -13.09 -7.99 13.62
CA ASP A 456 -13.94 -8.40 14.76
C ASP A 456 -13.38 -9.63 15.47
N TRP A 457 -12.87 -10.61 14.72
CA TRP A 457 -12.25 -11.80 15.30
C TRP A 457 -11.00 -11.45 16.12
N VAL A 458 -10.12 -10.60 15.61
CA VAL A 458 -8.93 -10.13 16.33
C VAL A 458 -9.32 -9.30 17.55
N HIS A 459 -10.32 -8.42 17.43
CA HIS A 459 -10.82 -7.63 18.55
C HIS A 459 -11.33 -8.54 19.68
N ASN A 460 -12.14 -9.55 19.36
CA ASN A 460 -12.67 -10.50 20.32
C ASN A 460 -11.56 -11.35 20.98
N LEU A 461 -10.56 -11.79 20.22
CA LEU A 461 -9.41 -12.52 20.76
C LEU A 461 -8.53 -11.67 21.67
N SER A 462 -8.34 -10.39 21.33
CA SER A 462 -7.59 -9.46 22.18
C SER A 462 -8.37 -9.04 23.43
N ALA A 463 -9.70 -9.27 23.46
CA ALA A 463 -10.61 -8.78 24.51
C ALA A 463 -10.45 -7.26 24.77
N GLY A 464 -10.09 -6.49 23.74
CA GLY A 464 -9.78 -5.06 23.85
C GLY A 464 -8.48 -4.72 24.58
N ASN A 465 -7.64 -5.71 24.92
CA ASN A 465 -6.36 -5.49 25.58
C ASN A 465 -5.27 -5.12 24.56
N LEU A 466 -4.69 -3.92 24.72
CA LEU A 466 -3.66 -3.39 23.83
C LEU A 466 -2.41 -4.29 23.75
N THR A 467 -1.91 -4.81 24.88
CA THR A 467 -0.75 -5.69 24.92
C THR A 467 -0.98 -6.97 24.11
N VAL A 468 -2.17 -7.57 24.25
CA VAL A 468 -2.54 -8.77 23.48
C VAL A 468 -2.64 -8.44 22.00
N ALA A 469 -3.23 -7.29 21.65
CA ALA A 469 -3.31 -6.84 20.26
C ALA A 469 -1.93 -6.58 19.63
N ILE A 470 -1.01 -5.93 20.35
CA ILE A 470 0.38 -5.72 19.92
C ILE A 470 1.04 -7.08 19.63
N CYS A 471 0.94 -8.02 20.57
CA CYS A 471 1.51 -9.36 20.40
C CYS A 471 0.87 -10.11 19.23
N LEU A 472 -0.46 -10.07 19.10
CA LEU A 472 -1.17 -10.74 18.02
C LEU A 472 -0.76 -10.19 16.66
N ILE A 473 -0.80 -8.87 16.48
CA ILE A 473 -0.39 -8.25 15.21
C ILE A 473 1.07 -8.61 14.91
N LEU A 474 2.01 -8.37 15.83
CA LEU A 474 3.42 -8.64 15.58
C LEU A 474 3.69 -10.11 15.21
N TRP A 475 3.20 -11.05 16.02
CA TRP A 475 3.51 -12.48 15.84
C TRP A 475 2.75 -13.11 14.66
N VAL A 476 1.48 -12.78 14.46
CA VAL A 476 0.74 -13.24 13.29
C VAL A 476 1.37 -12.67 12.03
N SER A 477 1.71 -11.38 12.02
CA SER A 477 2.42 -10.78 10.89
C SER A 477 3.76 -11.43 10.61
N ALA A 478 4.55 -11.70 11.65
CA ALA A 478 5.83 -12.36 11.50
C ALA A 478 5.72 -13.77 10.92
N ILE A 479 4.83 -14.59 11.47
CA ILE A 479 4.68 -15.99 11.06
C ILE A 479 4.08 -16.04 9.65
N MET A 480 3.02 -15.28 9.38
CA MET A 480 2.39 -15.28 8.07
C MET A 480 3.34 -14.75 7.00
N SER A 481 4.05 -13.65 7.27
CA SER A 481 5.03 -13.10 6.34
C SER A 481 6.28 -13.97 6.18
N ALA A 482 6.51 -14.95 7.06
CA ALA A 482 7.58 -15.93 6.84
C ALA A 482 7.23 -16.89 5.71
N PHE A 483 5.95 -17.22 5.51
CA PHE A 483 5.50 -18.19 4.50
C PHE A 483 4.81 -17.55 3.30
N VAL A 484 4.58 -16.25 3.37
CA VAL A 484 3.93 -15.46 2.34
C VAL A 484 4.73 -14.19 2.12
N ASP A 485 4.84 -13.74 0.87
CA ASP A 485 5.45 -12.46 0.52
C ASP A 485 4.86 -11.35 1.43
N ASN A 486 5.77 -10.56 2.02
CA ASN A 486 5.46 -9.49 2.97
C ASN A 486 4.53 -8.41 2.40
N ILE A 487 4.51 -8.24 1.07
CA ILE A 487 3.70 -7.24 0.37
C ILE A 487 2.20 -7.58 0.41
N PRO A 488 1.73 -8.70 -0.17
CA PRO A 488 0.31 -9.05 -0.19
C PRO A 488 -0.24 -9.26 1.22
N PHE A 489 0.58 -9.79 2.13
CA PHE A 489 0.20 -9.87 3.54
C PHE A 489 -0.10 -8.48 4.14
N THR A 490 0.82 -7.53 4.02
CA THR A 490 0.65 -6.18 4.59
C THR A 490 -0.60 -5.49 4.03
N ALA A 491 -0.82 -5.57 2.72
CA ALA A 491 -2.00 -5.00 2.05
C ALA A 491 -3.32 -5.41 2.71
N THR A 492 -3.43 -6.69 3.09
CA THR A 492 -4.65 -7.24 3.70
C THR A 492 -4.80 -6.84 5.16
N MET A 493 -3.69 -6.61 5.86
CA MET A 493 -3.66 -6.20 7.26
C MET A 493 -3.92 -4.71 7.46
N LEU A 494 -3.71 -3.85 6.44
CA LEU A 494 -3.90 -2.40 6.61
C LEU A 494 -5.29 -2.06 7.17
N PRO A 495 -6.41 -2.52 6.56
CA PRO A 495 -7.74 -2.14 7.05
C PRO A 495 -8.06 -2.78 8.41
N ILE A 496 -7.51 -3.96 8.67
CA ILE A 496 -7.66 -4.67 9.96
C ILE A 496 -6.98 -3.86 11.07
N VAL A 497 -5.73 -3.46 10.88
CA VAL A 497 -4.98 -2.66 11.86
C VAL A 497 -5.59 -1.27 12.02
N ALA A 498 -6.09 -0.67 10.94
CA ALA A 498 -6.80 0.61 10.99
C ALA A 498 -8.02 0.54 11.90
N TYR A 499 -8.85 -0.50 11.72
CA TYR A 499 -10.02 -0.73 12.56
C TYR A 499 -9.61 -0.95 14.03
N LEU A 500 -8.66 -1.85 14.29
CA LEU A 500 -8.20 -2.15 15.65
C LEU A 500 -7.62 -0.92 16.34
N THR A 501 -6.93 -0.06 15.61
CA THR A 501 -6.39 1.21 16.11
C THR A 501 -7.49 2.16 16.59
N LYS A 502 -8.67 2.15 15.95
CA LYS A 502 -9.82 2.97 16.35
C LYS A 502 -10.58 2.39 17.55
N VAL A 503 -10.66 1.05 17.68
CA VAL A 503 -11.51 0.40 18.68
C VAL A 503 -10.79 -0.05 19.95
N ILE A 504 -9.46 -0.25 19.89
CA ILE A 504 -8.67 -0.65 21.05
C ILE A 504 -8.14 0.59 21.79
N PRO A 505 -8.51 0.80 23.05
CA PRO A 505 -8.01 1.92 23.84
C PRO A 505 -6.47 1.91 23.93
N GLY A 506 -5.85 3.08 23.70
CA GLY A 506 -4.39 3.25 23.75
C GLY A 506 -3.65 2.93 22.44
N ALA A 507 -4.32 2.38 21.43
CA ALA A 507 -3.72 2.14 20.12
C ALA A 507 -3.45 3.43 19.31
N GLU A 508 -3.95 4.58 19.75
CA GLU A 508 -3.74 5.92 19.17
C GLU A 508 -2.25 6.31 19.05
N SER A 509 -1.36 5.64 19.79
CA SER A 509 0.10 5.81 19.72
C SER A 509 0.73 5.30 18.41
N ASN A 510 -0.07 4.74 17.50
CA ASN A 510 0.35 4.05 16.27
C ASN A 510 1.12 2.74 16.51
N VAL A 511 1.12 2.22 17.74
CA VAL A 511 1.87 1.00 18.10
C VAL A 511 1.50 -0.22 17.26
N LEU A 512 0.22 -0.36 16.88
CA LEU A 512 -0.21 -1.48 16.03
C LEU A 512 0.33 -1.39 14.60
N TRP A 513 0.57 -0.17 14.10
CA TRP A 513 1.24 0.04 12.81
C TRP A 513 2.72 -0.33 12.87
N TRP A 514 3.39 -0.01 13.97
CA TRP A 514 4.77 -0.43 14.21
C TRP A 514 4.89 -1.94 14.40
N ALA A 515 3.91 -2.57 15.08
CA ALA A 515 3.82 -4.02 15.20
C ALA A 515 3.64 -4.69 13.82
N LEU A 516 2.80 -4.13 12.95
CA LEU A 516 2.63 -4.63 11.59
C LEU A 516 3.90 -4.45 10.75
N ALA A 517 4.54 -3.27 10.80
CA ALA A 517 5.78 -3.00 10.08
C ALA A 517 6.91 -3.96 10.49
N LEU A 518 7.16 -4.09 11.80
CA LEU A 518 8.18 -4.99 12.33
C LEU A 518 7.83 -6.45 12.04
N GLY A 519 6.57 -6.84 12.21
CA GLY A 519 6.11 -8.21 11.96
C GLY A 519 6.27 -8.60 10.49
N ALA A 520 5.76 -7.79 9.56
CA ALA A 520 5.83 -8.07 8.13
C ALA A 520 7.28 -8.06 7.62
N CYS A 521 8.05 -6.99 7.88
CA CYS A 521 9.40 -6.86 7.33
C CYS A 521 10.39 -7.86 7.95
N LEU A 522 10.34 -8.07 9.28
CA LEU A 522 11.26 -9.00 9.93
C LEU A 522 10.81 -10.46 9.76
N GLY A 523 9.49 -10.70 9.69
CA GLY A 523 8.89 -12.00 9.39
C GLY A 523 9.33 -12.56 8.05
N GLY A 524 9.46 -11.69 7.03
CA GLY A 524 9.99 -12.06 5.71
C GLY A 524 11.37 -12.73 5.73
N ASN A 525 12.14 -12.62 6.81
CA ASN A 525 13.39 -13.37 6.97
C ASN A 525 13.21 -14.85 7.29
N GLY A 526 12.04 -15.29 7.73
CA GLY A 526 11.84 -16.63 8.27
C GLY A 526 12.09 -17.75 7.25
N THR A 527 11.74 -17.53 5.98
CA THR A 527 11.92 -18.53 4.92
C THR A 527 12.38 -17.91 3.61
N MET A 528 12.72 -18.76 2.64
CA MET A 528 13.21 -18.34 1.32
C MET A 528 12.18 -17.55 0.51
N ILE A 529 10.88 -17.75 0.76
CA ILE A 529 9.77 -17.14 0.01
C ILE A 529 9.13 -15.95 0.74
N GLY A 530 9.52 -15.69 2.00
CA GLY A 530 8.88 -14.68 2.84
C GLY A 530 9.11 -13.24 2.40
N ALA A 531 10.17 -12.98 1.62
CA ALA A 531 10.41 -11.68 1.02
C ALA A 531 11.04 -11.84 -0.37
N SER A 532 10.72 -10.91 -1.27
CA SER A 532 11.18 -10.95 -2.65
C SER A 532 12.71 -10.88 -2.78
N ALA A 533 13.37 -10.14 -1.89
CA ALA A 533 14.83 -10.05 -1.83
C ALA A 533 15.48 -11.42 -1.56
N ASN A 534 14.81 -12.28 -0.80
CA ASN A 534 15.28 -13.64 -0.50
C ASN A 534 15.27 -14.48 -1.78
N VAL A 535 14.13 -14.52 -2.48
CA VAL A 535 13.93 -15.29 -3.72
C VAL A 535 14.93 -14.85 -4.79
N VAL A 536 15.09 -13.55 -5.01
CA VAL A 536 16.02 -13.01 -6.02
C VAL A 536 17.47 -13.36 -5.67
N THR A 537 17.88 -13.17 -4.41
CA THR A 537 19.25 -13.47 -3.98
C THR A 537 19.56 -14.96 -4.14
N ILE A 538 18.64 -15.84 -3.73
CA ILE A 538 18.82 -17.28 -3.88
C ILE A 538 18.84 -17.67 -5.36
N GLY A 539 17.96 -17.12 -6.20
CA GLY A 539 17.98 -17.39 -7.64
C GLY A 539 19.30 -17.01 -8.32
N ILE A 540 19.91 -15.88 -7.92
CA ILE A 540 21.25 -15.49 -8.39
C ILE A 540 22.33 -16.46 -7.86
N ALA A 541 22.26 -16.83 -6.58
CA ALA A 541 23.20 -17.79 -5.99
C ALA A 541 23.14 -19.17 -6.66
N GLU A 542 21.94 -19.66 -6.96
CA GLU A 542 21.71 -20.91 -7.67
C GLU A 542 22.26 -20.87 -9.10
N SER A 543 22.06 -19.75 -9.79
CA SER A 543 22.63 -19.51 -11.12
C SER A 543 24.15 -19.52 -11.12
N ALA A 544 24.76 -19.10 -10.01
CA ALA A 544 26.21 -19.19 -9.76
C ALA A 544 26.67 -20.56 -9.25
N GLY A 545 25.79 -21.56 -9.16
CA GLY A 545 26.10 -22.93 -8.74
C GLY A 545 25.97 -23.20 -7.24
N TYR A 546 25.52 -22.23 -6.43
CA TYR A 546 25.37 -22.35 -4.98
C TYR A 546 23.91 -22.57 -4.59
N LYS A 547 23.49 -23.84 -4.60
CA LYS A 547 22.12 -24.23 -4.24
C LYS A 547 21.94 -24.37 -2.74
N ILE A 548 20.77 -23.96 -2.25
CA ILE A 548 20.33 -24.19 -0.88
C ILE A 548 18.89 -24.68 -0.89
N SER A 549 18.58 -25.69 -0.08
CA SER A 549 17.21 -26.16 0.06
C SER A 549 16.38 -25.20 0.91
N PHE A 550 15.05 -25.20 0.72
CA PHE A 550 14.10 -24.45 1.55
C PHE A 550 14.36 -24.62 3.06
N PHE A 551 14.44 -25.88 3.52
CA PHE A 551 14.73 -26.21 4.91
C PHE A 551 16.15 -25.81 5.34
N GLY A 552 17.12 -25.84 4.42
CA GLY A 552 18.48 -25.38 4.66
C GLY A 552 18.51 -23.89 4.98
N PHE A 553 17.80 -23.07 4.19
CA PHE A 553 17.64 -21.64 4.44
C PHE A 553 16.88 -21.39 5.75
N MET A 554 15.71 -22.00 5.90
CA MET A 554 14.81 -21.81 7.04
C MET A 554 15.49 -22.14 8.37
N LYS A 555 16.32 -23.20 8.43
CA LYS A 555 17.06 -23.56 9.65
C LYS A 555 17.90 -22.41 10.20
N TYR A 556 18.48 -21.58 9.32
CA TYR A 556 19.30 -20.44 9.73
C TYR A 556 18.45 -19.19 9.90
N ALA A 557 17.52 -18.97 8.98
CA ALA A 557 16.83 -17.71 8.86
C ALA A 557 15.64 -17.58 9.82
N PHE A 558 14.92 -18.67 10.06
CA PHE A 558 13.81 -18.70 11.01
C PHE A 558 14.27 -18.44 12.44
N VAL A 559 15.45 -18.93 12.84
CA VAL A 559 16.00 -18.68 14.18
C VAL A 559 16.30 -17.18 14.36
N TYR A 560 16.92 -16.56 13.36
CA TYR A 560 17.18 -15.11 13.42
C TYR A 560 15.89 -14.30 13.41
N MET A 561 14.89 -14.68 12.59
CA MET A 561 13.55 -14.08 12.61
C MET A 561 12.94 -14.13 14.01
N LEU A 562 12.98 -15.27 14.71
CA LEU A 562 12.48 -15.36 16.09
C LEU A 562 13.21 -14.41 17.03
N ILE A 563 14.54 -14.29 16.90
CA ILE A 563 15.34 -13.37 17.71
C ILE A 563 14.88 -11.92 17.49
N THR A 564 14.75 -11.48 16.23
CA THR A 564 14.35 -10.11 15.92
C THR A 564 12.91 -9.84 16.34
N ILE A 565 11.99 -10.78 16.16
CA ILE A 565 10.60 -10.64 16.61
C ILE A 565 10.49 -10.57 18.13
N ILE A 566 11.29 -11.34 18.88
CA ILE A 566 11.34 -11.23 20.35
C ILE A 566 11.86 -9.86 20.76
N ILE A 567 12.95 -9.37 20.12
CA ILE A 567 13.50 -8.03 20.38
C ILE A 567 12.44 -6.96 20.10
N SER A 568 11.76 -7.04 18.95
CA SER A 568 10.68 -6.13 18.56
C SER A 568 9.50 -6.19 19.53
N ASN A 569 9.11 -7.37 20.00
CA ASN A 569 8.02 -7.50 20.96
C ASN A 569 8.36 -6.82 22.28
N ILE A 570 9.56 -7.09 22.81
CA ILE A 570 10.05 -6.45 24.05
C ILE A 570 10.13 -4.93 23.85
N TRP A 571 10.64 -4.46 22.71
CA TRP A 571 10.71 -3.05 22.40
C TRP A 571 9.33 -2.38 22.41
N LEU A 572 8.37 -2.95 21.68
CA LEU A 572 7.02 -2.38 21.61
C LEU A 572 6.37 -2.34 22.99
N LEU A 573 6.49 -3.39 23.81
CA LEU A 573 5.88 -3.45 25.14
C LEU A 573 6.54 -2.55 26.20
N LEU A 574 7.79 -2.12 25.97
CA LEU A 574 8.50 -1.24 26.90
C LEU A 574 8.32 0.24 26.57
N PHE A 575 8.15 0.58 25.30
CA PHE A 575 8.14 1.97 24.82
C PHE A 575 6.76 2.46 24.38
N TYR A 576 5.75 1.57 24.31
CA TYR A 576 4.36 1.87 23.98
C TYR A 576 3.43 1.10 24.93
#